data_AF-A0A8H9LPL8-F1
#
_entry.id   AF-A0A8H9LPL8-F1
#
_cell.length_a   1.000
_cell.length_b   1.000
_cell.length_c   1.000
_cell.angle_alpha   90.00
_cell.angle_beta   90.00
_cell.angle_gamma   90.00
#
_symmetry.space_group_name_H-M   'P 1'
#
loop_
_entity.id
_entity.type
_entity.pdbx_description
1 polymer ?
#
loop_
_entity_poly.entity_id
_entity_poly.type
_entity_poly.pdbx_seq_one_letter_code
_entity_poly.pdbx_strand_id
1 'polypeptide(L)'
;MTEGANQSDQGFQNPVAGFGVTFKAMFKKRLTEQYPEQPKTTAPRFHGRHQLNRHPDGLEKCVGCELCAWACPADAIYVEGADNTDEERYSPGERYGRVYQINYARCILCGLCIEACPTRALTMTNEFELADSTRKDLIYTKDQLLAGLTEGMVDSPHAIHPGTDEQDYYRGLVTEAAPGTVRQAAVSKGEPAVVDSEPVAPAEGAPAAPAPAASPAASAGSAAKPGQEGQG
;
A
#
# COMPACT_ATOMS: atom_id res chain seq x y z
N MET A 1 -49.58 32.60 40.83
CA MET A 1 -48.36 33.19 41.42
C MET A 1 -47.41 32.09 41.93
N THR A 2 -47.17 31.02 41.16
CA THR A 2 -46.37 29.86 41.62
C THR A 2 -45.49 29.30 40.49
N GLU A 3 -44.69 30.16 39.86
CA GLU A 3 -43.73 29.75 38.80
C GLU A 3 -42.27 30.12 39.10
N GLY A 4 -41.99 30.80 40.23
CA GLY A 4 -40.66 31.36 40.52
C GLY A 4 -39.71 30.49 41.35
N ALA A 5 -40.17 29.42 42.00
CA ALA A 5 -39.33 28.67 42.96
C ALA A 5 -38.52 27.52 42.32
N ASN A 6 -38.86 27.07 41.11
CA ASN A 6 -38.25 25.89 40.47
C ASN A 6 -37.06 26.24 39.54
N GLN A 7 -36.78 27.53 39.31
CA GLN A 7 -35.72 27.97 38.37
C GLN A 7 -34.35 28.12 39.05
N SER A 8 -34.28 28.48 40.33
CA SER A 8 -33.01 28.63 41.06
C SER A 8 -32.37 27.30 41.46
N ASP A 9 -33.18 26.28 41.75
CA ASP A 9 -32.70 24.94 42.14
C ASP A 9 -32.10 24.19 40.94
N GLN A 10 -32.70 24.33 39.75
CA GLN A 10 -32.14 23.80 38.50
C GLN A 10 -30.83 24.50 38.10
N GLY A 11 -30.66 25.79 38.44
CA GLY A 11 -29.47 26.57 38.10
C GLY A 11 -28.18 26.13 38.81
N PHE A 12 -28.25 25.66 40.06
CA PHE A 12 -27.09 25.22 40.85
C PHE A 12 -26.86 23.70 40.78
N GLN A 13 -27.92 22.90 40.63
CA GLN A 13 -27.82 21.46 40.45
C GLN A 13 -27.13 21.08 39.14
N ASN A 14 -27.29 21.87 38.08
CA ASN A 14 -26.64 21.65 36.78
C ASN A 14 -25.10 21.76 36.83
N PRO A 15 -24.49 22.83 37.41
CA PRO A 15 -23.04 22.90 37.64
C PRO A 15 -22.50 21.74 38.49
N VAL A 16 -23.18 21.41 39.59
CA VAL A 16 -22.74 20.33 40.51
C VAL A 16 -22.78 18.97 39.81
N ALA A 17 -23.84 18.68 39.05
CA ALA A 17 -23.94 17.48 38.23
C ALA A 17 -22.82 17.42 37.17
N GLY A 18 -22.51 18.55 36.52
CA GLY A 18 -21.41 18.66 35.55
C GLY A 18 -20.03 18.41 36.16
N PHE A 19 -19.76 18.98 37.35
CA PHE A 19 -18.54 18.69 38.09
C PHE A 19 -18.48 17.23 38.55
N GLY A 20 -19.62 16.63 38.92
CA GLY A 20 -19.71 15.20 39.27
C GLY A 20 -19.33 14.28 38.11
N VAL A 21 -19.77 14.57 36.89
CA VAL A 21 -19.36 13.83 35.68
C VAL A 21 -17.86 13.97 35.44
N THR A 22 -17.32 15.18 35.59
CA THR A 22 -15.89 15.46 35.42
C THR A 22 -15.03 14.71 36.44
N PHE A 23 -15.42 14.76 37.72
CA PHE A 23 -14.73 14.04 38.79
C PHE A 23 -14.76 12.53 38.55
N LYS A 24 -15.91 11.97 38.13
CA LYS A 24 -16.03 10.56 37.73
C LYS A 24 -15.13 10.20 36.55
N ALA A 25 -14.94 11.12 35.59
CA ALA A 25 -14.09 10.90 34.43
C ALA A 25 -12.59 10.87 34.78
N MET A 26 -12.13 11.64 35.79
CA MET A 26 -10.70 11.66 36.19
C MET A 26 -10.18 10.29 36.64
N PHE A 27 -11.02 9.48 37.27
CA PHE A 27 -10.64 8.15 37.75
C PHE A 27 -10.83 7.03 36.70
N LYS A 28 -11.38 7.34 35.52
CA LYS A 28 -11.45 6.35 34.42
C LYS A 28 -10.08 6.17 33.77
N LYS A 29 -9.81 4.96 33.28
CA LYS A 29 -8.63 4.70 32.44
C LYS A 29 -8.70 5.59 31.20
N ARG A 30 -7.59 6.24 30.87
CA ARG A 30 -7.47 7.08 29.67
C ARG A 30 -7.53 6.19 28.43
N LEU A 31 -8.46 6.50 27.52
CA LEU A 31 -8.52 5.88 26.19
C LEU A 31 -7.53 6.61 25.29
N THR A 32 -6.28 6.18 25.31
CA THR A 32 -5.17 6.77 24.55
C THR A 32 -4.31 5.66 23.99
N GLU A 33 -3.85 5.83 22.76
CA GLU A 33 -2.78 5.03 22.15
C GLU A 33 -1.47 5.81 22.32
N GLN A 34 -0.42 5.16 22.84
CA GLN A 34 0.89 5.80 23.05
C GLN A 34 1.74 5.61 21.79
N TYR A 35 1.79 6.62 20.93
CA TYR A 35 2.64 6.61 19.74
C TYR A 35 3.97 7.32 20.05
N PRO A 36 5.14 6.76 19.67
CA PRO A 36 5.36 5.64 18.73
C PRO A 36 5.45 4.23 19.35
N GLU A 37 5.40 4.08 20.68
CA GLU A 37 5.67 2.80 21.36
C GLU A 37 4.61 1.72 21.09
N GLN A 38 3.37 2.12 20.82
CA GLN A 38 2.25 1.26 20.46
C GLN A 38 1.82 1.60 19.03
N PRO A 39 2.26 0.83 18.03
CA PRO A 39 1.95 1.12 16.64
C PRO A 39 0.46 0.98 16.39
N LYS A 40 -0.10 1.95 15.65
CA LYS A 40 -1.51 1.93 15.30
C LYS A 40 -1.75 0.93 14.18
N THR A 41 -2.63 -0.04 14.42
CA THR A 41 -3.09 -0.95 13.36
C THR A 41 -4.08 -0.22 12.45
N THR A 42 -3.71 -0.01 11.20
CA THR A 42 -4.58 0.55 10.17
C THR A 42 -5.54 -0.50 9.63
N ALA A 43 -6.65 -0.05 9.02
CA ALA A 43 -7.63 -0.97 8.42
C ALA A 43 -7.03 -1.73 7.20
N PRO A 44 -7.54 -2.91 6.83
CA PRO A 44 -7.00 -3.68 5.69
C PRO A 44 -7.05 -2.99 4.32
N ARG A 45 -7.96 -2.02 4.15
CA ARG A 45 -8.11 -1.22 2.91
C ARG A 45 -7.74 0.24 3.14
N PHE A 46 -6.75 0.48 4.01
CA PHE A 46 -6.27 1.82 4.27
C PHE A 46 -5.51 2.37 3.06
N HIS A 47 -5.68 3.66 2.79
CA HIS A 47 -5.03 4.35 1.69
C HIS A 47 -3.74 5.04 2.19
N GLY A 48 -2.65 4.28 2.31
CA GLY A 48 -1.33 4.78 2.73
C GLY A 48 -0.37 5.02 1.57
N ARG A 49 0.91 4.70 1.78
CA ARG A 49 1.97 4.86 0.76
C ARG A 49 1.66 4.04 -0.48
N HIS A 50 1.90 4.62 -1.66
CA HIS A 50 1.83 3.88 -2.91
C HIS A 50 3.03 2.95 -3.07
N GLN A 51 2.80 1.81 -3.72
CA GLN A 51 3.83 0.83 -4.04
C GLN A 51 3.61 0.32 -5.47
N LEU A 52 4.70 0.26 -6.25
CA LEU A 52 4.76 -0.36 -7.56
C LEU A 52 5.17 -1.82 -7.39
N ASN A 53 4.29 -2.73 -7.80
CA ASN A 53 4.49 -4.16 -7.63
C ASN A 53 5.26 -4.79 -8.77
N ARG A 54 5.88 -5.92 -8.44
CA ARG A 54 6.55 -6.81 -9.39
C ARG A 54 5.69 -8.05 -9.65
N HIS A 55 5.99 -8.74 -10.74
CA HIS A 55 5.59 -10.10 -11.00
C HIS A 55 6.43 -11.06 -10.15
N PRO A 56 6.00 -12.33 -9.99
CA PRO A 56 6.70 -13.30 -9.15
C PRO A 56 8.14 -13.65 -9.58
N ASP A 57 8.50 -13.36 -10.83
CA ASP A 57 9.87 -13.51 -11.35
C ASP A 57 10.76 -12.28 -11.09
N GLY A 58 10.17 -11.14 -10.73
CA GLY A 58 10.85 -9.88 -10.43
C GLY A 58 10.66 -8.78 -11.48
N LEU A 59 10.09 -9.08 -12.66
CA LEU A 59 9.72 -8.05 -13.64
C LEU A 59 8.69 -7.08 -13.06
N GLU A 60 8.75 -5.83 -13.49
CA GLU A 60 7.82 -4.80 -13.06
C GLU A 60 6.45 -5.00 -13.73
N LYS A 61 5.37 -4.78 -12.98
CA LYS A 61 4.00 -4.79 -13.53
C LYS A 61 3.65 -3.51 -14.31
N CYS A 62 4.42 -2.44 -14.10
CA CYS A 62 4.12 -1.13 -14.67
C CYS A 62 4.57 -1.06 -16.14
N VAL A 63 3.62 -0.91 -17.05
CA VAL A 63 3.89 -0.78 -18.50
C VAL A 63 4.04 0.67 -18.97
N GLY A 64 4.01 1.65 -18.07
CA GLY A 64 4.15 3.07 -18.44
C GLY A 64 3.02 3.58 -19.34
N CYS A 65 1.77 3.15 -19.11
CA CYS A 65 0.59 3.58 -19.88
C CYS A 65 0.01 4.95 -19.47
N GLU A 66 0.54 5.57 -18.41
CA GLU A 66 0.20 6.93 -17.95
C GLU A 66 -1.25 7.15 -17.48
N LEU A 67 -2.10 6.12 -17.49
CA LEU A 67 -3.50 6.20 -17.04
C LEU A 67 -3.65 6.64 -15.58
N CYS A 68 -2.72 6.24 -14.71
CA CYS A 68 -2.72 6.65 -13.30
C CYS A 68 -2.45 8.15 -13.12
N ALA A 69 -1.61 8.74 -13.97
CA ALA A 69 -1.38 10.18 -13.98
C ALA A 69 -2.62 10.92 -14.50
N TRP A 70 -3.21 10.42 -15.59
CA TRP A 70 -4.45 10.99 -16.14
C TRP A 70 -5.62 10.94 -15.15
N ALA A 71 -5.77 9.85 -14.41
CA ALA A 71 -6.81 9.68 -13.41
C ALA A 71 -6.57 10.50 -12.12
N CYS A 72 -5.39 11.10 -11.94
CA CYS A 72 -5.03 11.78 -10.71
C CYS A 72 -5.71 13.16 -10.62
N PRO A 73 -6.64 13.39 -9.66
CA PRO A 73 -7.33 14.68 -9.56
C PRO A 73 -6.43 15.82 -9.07
N ALA A 74 -5.28 15.50 -8.46
CA ALA A 74 -4.34 16.47 -7.91
C ALA A 74 -3.13 16.73 -8.82
N ASP A 75 -3.03 16.00 -9.94
CA ASP A 75 -1.88 16.03 -10.85
C ASP A 75 -0.55 15.83 -10.08
N ALA A 76 -0.49 14.74 -9.31
CA ALA A 76 0.61 14.43 -8.41
C ALA A 76 1.58 13.37 -8.95
N ILE A 77 1.29 12.76 -10.10
CA ILE A 77 2.04 11.65 -10.67
C ILE A 77 2.65 12.07 -12.00
N TYR A 78 3.95 11.89 -12.15
CA TYR A 78 4.66 12.04 -13.43
C TYR A 78 5.10 10.66 -13.91
N VAL A 79 4.77 10.31 -15.15
CA VAL A 79 5.10 9.03 -15.77
C VAL A 79 5.66 9.30 -17.16
N GLU A 80 6.74 8.60 -17.49
CA GLU A 80 7.32 8.59 -18.83
C GLU A 80 7.60 7.14 -19.22
N GLY A 81 6.87 6.62 -20.20
CA GLY A 81 7.07 5.26 -20.71
C GLY A 81 8.22 5.18 -21.72
N ALA A 82 8.86 4.02 -21.80
CA ALA A 82 9.83 3.67 -22.86
C ALA A 82 9.60 2.24 -23.34
N ASP A 83 10.17 1.91 -24.50
CA ASP A 83 10.04 0.59 -25.09
C ASP A 83 11.06 -0.39 -24.49
N ASN A 84 10.64 -1.62 -24.22
CA ASN A 84 11.54 -2.70 -23.85
C ASN A 84 12.33 -3.17 -25.08
N THR A 85 13.52 -3.71 -24.84
CA THR A 85 14.29 -4.46 -25.82
C THR A 85 14.52 -5.88 -25.29
N ASP A 86 14.99 -6.79 -26.14
CA ASP A 86 15.30 -8.15 -25.67
C ASP A 86 16.55 -8.16 -24.78
N GLU A 87 17.44 -7.20 -24.97
CA GLU A 87 18.66 -7.00 -24.19
C GLU A 87 18.43 -6.23 -22.88
N GLU A 88 17.38 -5.42 -22.80
CA GLU A 88 17.03 -4.60 -21.64
C GLU A 88 15.51 -4.54 -21.46
N ARG A 89 14.98 -5.47 -20.64
CA ARG A 89 13.54 -5.63 -20.41
C ARG A 89 13.14 -5.47 -18.94
N TYR A 90 12.28 -4.50 -18.66
CA TYR A 90 11.81 -4.21 -17.29
C TYR A 90 10.42 -4.77 -16.97
N SER A 91 9.60 -4.97 -17.98
CA SER A 91 8.23 -5.50 -17.87
C SER A 91 7.98 -6.57 -18.93
N PRO A 92 6.94 -7.42 -18.78
CA PRO A 92 6.68 -8.49 -19.74
C PRO A 92 6.28 -8.00 -21.15
N GLY A 93 5.65 -6.83 -21.23
CA GLY A 93 5.12 -6.29 -22.50
C GLY A 93 6.14 -5.53 -23.34
N GLU A 94 5.63 -4.80 -24.34
CA GLU A 94 6.46 -3.96 -25.24
C GLU A 94 7.01 -2.70 -24.55
N ARG A 95 6.39 -2.25 -23.45
CA ARG A 95 6.71 -0.97 -22.80
C ARG A 95 6.84 -1.10 -21.29
N TYR A 96 7.63 -0.21 -20.70
CA TYR A 96 7.81 -0.07 -19.25
C TYR A 96 7.78 1.40 -18.81
N GLY A 97 7.54 1.64 -17.52
CA GLY A 97 7.66 2.99 -16.96
C GLY A 97 9.12 3.37 -16.73
N ARG A 98 9.75 4.15 -17.62
CA ARG A 98 11.15 4.60 -17.47
C ARG A 98 11.29 5.58 -16.31
N VAL A 99 10.43 6.58 -16.27
CA VAL A 99 10.33 7.52 -15.14
C VAL A 99 8.98 7.35 -14.50
N TYR A 100 8.98 7.24 -13.18
CA TYR A 100 7.76 7.25 -12.38
C TYR A 100 8.02 8.06 -11.12
N GLN A 101 7.20 9.06 -10.86
CA GLN A 101 7.33 9.90 -9.66
C GLN A 101 5.97 10.20 -9.07
N ILE A 102 5.87 10.20 -7.74
CA ILE A 102 4.68 10.65 -7.01
C ILE A 102 5.10 11.75 -6.04
N ASN A 103 4.47 12.93 -6.17
CA ASN A 103 4.64 14.03 -5.24
C ASN A 103 3.65 13.91 -4.07
N TYR A 104 4.11 13.46 -2.92
CA TYR A 104 3.31 13.31 -1.70
C TYR A 104 2.89 14.63 -1.05
N ALA A 105 3.52 15.76 -1.40
CA ALA A 105 3.04 17.09 -1.00
C ALA A 105 1.80 17.54 -1.80
N ARG A 106 1.50 16.90 -2.94
CA ARG A 106 0.29 17.15 -3.75
C ARG A 106 -0.74 16.03 -3.66
N CYS A 107 -0.30 14.80 -3.44
CA CYS A 107 -1.18 13.64 -3.41
C CYS A 107 -2.22 13.73 -2.28
N ILE A 108 -3.49 13.46 -2.62
CA ILE A 108 -4.61 13.45 -1.67
C ILE A 108 -5.03 12.04 -1.23
N LEU A 109 -4.23 11.01 -1.56
CA LEU A 109 -4.43 9.61 -1.16
C LEU A 109 -5.84 9.05 -1.50
N CYS A 110 -6.42 9.46 -2.63
CA CYS A 110 -7.79 9.08 -3.00
C CYS A 110 -7.94 7.63 -3.54
N GLY A 111 -6.87 7.03 -4.06
CA GLY A 111 -6.88 5.68 -4.63
C GLY A 111 -7.36 5.55 -6.09
N LEU A 112 -7.77 6.65 -6.75
CA LEU A 112 -8.23 6.60 -8.16
C LEU A 112 -7.18 6.09 -9.14
N CYS A 113 -5.89 6.36 -8.88
CA CYS A 113 -4.78 5.86 -9.68
C CYS A 113 -4.63 4.33 -9.62
N ILE A 114 -5.09 3.68 -8.54
CA ILE A 114 -5.08 2.22 -8.38
C ILE A 114 -6.20 1.60 -9.20
N GLU A 115 -7.41 2.16 -9.09
CA GLU A 115 -8.57 1.71 -9.85
C GLU A 115 -8.38 1.89 -11.36
N ALA A 116 -7.68 2.96 -11.75
CA ALA A 116 -7.33 3.21 -13.15
C ALA A 116 -6.22 2.30 -13.69
N CYS A 117 -5.47 1.60 -12.84
CA CYS A 117 -4.30 0.81 -13.26
C CYS A 117 -4.73 -0.52 -13.89
N PRO A 118 -4.58 -0.72 -15.21
CA PRO A 118 -5.09 -1.93 -15.88
C PRO A 118 -4.32 -3.19 -15.50
N THR A 119 -3.02 -3.06 -15.19
CA THR A 119 -2.14 -4.18 -14.83
C THR A 119 -2.05 -4.43 -13.33
N ARG A 120 -2.77 -3.62 -12.51
CA ARG A 120 -2.65 -3.61 -11.05
C ARG A 120 -1.20 -3.48 -10.55
N ALA A 121 -0.39 -2.72 -11.29
CA ALA A 121 0.99 -2.42 -10.91
C ALA A 121 1.07 -1.54 -9.66
N LEU A 122 0.19 -0.54 -9.56
CA LEU A 122 0.16 0.39 -8.43
C LEU A 122 -0.83 -0.10 -7.38
N THR A 123 -0.39 -0.20 -6.12
CA THR A 123 -1.24 -0.48 -4.97
C THR A 123 -0.95 0.48 -3.83
N MET A 124 -1.83 0.50 -2.84
CA MET A 124 -1.65 1.24 -1.59
C MET A 124 -1.30 0.29 -0.47
N THR A 125 -0.32 0.69 0.32
CA THR A 125 0.10 0.01 1.54
C THR A 125 -0.56 0.64 2.76
N ASN A 126 -0.28 0.07 3.92
CA ASN A 126 -0.77 0.54 5.20
C ASN A 126 0.17 1.53 5.90
N GLU A 127 1.27 1.91 5.24
CA GLU A 127 2.27 2.85 5.75
C GLU A 127 1.76 4.29 5.64
N PHE A 128 1.77 5.03 6.75
CA PHE A 128 1.31 6.42 6.84
C PHE A 128 2.39 7.39 7.33
N GLU A 129 3.56 6.89 7.73
CA GLU A 129 4.66 7.66 8.30
C GLU A 129 5.54 8.27 7.20
N LEU A 130 4.94 9.10 6.34
CA LEU A 130 5.58 9.67 5.13
C LEU A 130 6.20 11.05 5.34
N ALA A 131 6.32 11.49 6.60
CA ALA A 131 6.83 12.81 6.92
C ALA A 131 8.33 12.90 6.58
N ASP A 132 8.71 13.95 5.86
CA ASP A 132 10.09 14.26 5.55
C ASP A 132 10.41 15.74 5.83
N SER A 133 11.69 16.05 5.87
CA SER A 133 12.25 17.35 6.24
C SER A 133 12.22 18.38 5.11
N THR A 134 12.20 17.95 3.84
CA THR A 134 12.13 18.87 2.70
C THR A 134 11.02 18.49 1.71
N ARG A 135 10.56 19.49 0.96
CA ARG A 135 9.54 19.26 -0.11
C ARG A 135 10.07 18.39 -1.25
N LYS A 136 11.38 18.40 -1.49
CA LYS A 136 11.99 17.61 -2.57
C LYS A 136 11.94 16.12 -2.22
N ASP A 137 12.16 15.79 -0.96
CA ASP A 137 12.20 14.41 -0.49
C ASP A 137 10.81 13.76 -0.46
N LEU A 138 9.74 14.58 -0.45
CA LEU A 138 8.37 14.13 -0.65
C LEU A 138 8.02 13.78 -2.12
N ILE A 139 8.97 13.91 -3.06
CA ILE A 139 8.81 13.44 -4.43
C ILE A 139 9.48 12.07 -4.54
N TYR A 140 8.66 11.03 -4.47
CA TYR A 140 9.16 9.66 -4.48
C TYR A 140 9.37 9.22 -5.92
N THR A 141 10.55 8.67 -6.18
CA THR A 141 10.97 8.13 -7.47
C THR A 141 10.56 6.68 -7.65
N LYS A 142 10.66 6.18 -8.88
CA LYS A 142 10.32 4.80 -9.25
C LYS A 142 11.01 3.79 -8.33
N ASP A 143 12.30 3.95 -8.10
CA ASP A 143 13.09 3.01 -7.29
C ASP A 143 12.65 3.00 -5.82
N GLN A 144 12.16 4.13 -5.28
CA GLN A 144 11.59 4.20 -3.92
C GLN A 144 10.18 3.62 -3.82
N LEU A 145 9.44 3.61 -4.93
CA LEU A 145 8.08 3.09 -5.00
C LEU A 145 8.05 1.59 -5.31
N LEU A 146 9.08 1.06 -5.98
CA LEU A 146 9.17 -0.34 -6.36
C LEU A 146 9.20 -1.26 -5.12
N ALA A 147 8.40 -2.32 -5.19
CA ALA A 147 8.44 -3.40 -4.23
C ALA A 147 9.84 -4.02 -4.20
N GLY A 148 10.32 -4.31 -2.99
CA GLY A 148 11.54 -5.07 -2.79
C GLY A 148 11.43 -6.48 -3.41
N LEU A 149 12.58 -7.07 -3.72
CA LEU A 149 12.65 -8.43 -4.23
C LEU A 149 12.43 -9.43 -3.09
N THR A 150 11.68 -10.49 -3.37
CA THR A 150 11.54 -11.64 -2.48
C THR A 150 12.46 -12.78 -2.93
N GLU A 151 12.61 -13.80 -2.09
CA GLU A 151 13.35 -15.01 -2.43
C GLU A 151 12.85 -15.62 -3.77
N GLY A 152 13.78 -15.95 -4.66
CA GLY A 152 13.48 -16.49 -5.99
C GLY A 152 13.20 -15.47 -7.09
N MET A 153 13.09 -14.17 -6.79
CA MET A 153 12.99 -13.11 -7.80
C MET A 153 14.36 -12.69 -8.32
N VAL A 154 14.40 -12.29 -9.59
CA VAL A 154 15.57 -11.65 -10.22
C VAL A 154 15.24 -10.17 -10.45
N ASP A 155 16.15 -9.25 -10.14
CA ASP A 155 15.88 -7.83 -10.36
C ASP A 155 15.75 -7.51 -11.85
N SER A 156 14.87 -6.55 -12.17
CA SER A 156 14.78 -6.01 -13.51
C SER A 156 16.02 -5.14 -13.84
N PRO A 157 16.47 -5.12 -15.10
CA PRO A 157 15.90 -5.77 -16.27
C PRO A 157 16.29 -7.26 -16.40
N HIS A 158 15.43 -8.11 -16.96
CA HIS A 158 15.74 -9.49 -17.35
C HIS A 158 14.76 -10.03 -18.41
N ALA A 159 15.11 -11.13 -19.08
CA ALA A 159 14.24 -11.75 -20.08
C ALA A 159 12.97 -12.34 -19.45
N ILE A 160 11.88 -12.43 -20.21
CA ILE A 160 10.65 -13.08 -19.77
C ILE A 160 10.85 -14.59 -19.55
N HIS A 161 9.93 -15.21 -18.83
CA HIS A 161 9.91 -16.65 -18.64
C HIS A 161 9.85 -17.38 -20.00
N PRO A 162 10.76 -18.32 -20.29
CA PRO A 162 10.79 -19.01 -21.57
C PRO A 162 9.45 -19.70 -21.90
N GLY A 163 9.01 -19.58 -23.15
CA GLY A 163 7.78 -20.21 -23.64
C GLY A 163 6.48 -19.53 -23.20
N THR A 164 6.55 -18.36 -22.58
CA THR A 164 5.38 -17.56 -22.17
C THR A 164 5.26 -16.29 -23.01
N ASP A 165 4.07 -15.68 -23.00
CA ASP A 165 3.82 -14.36 -23.55
C ASP A 165 3.40 -13.34 -22.47
N GLU A 166 3.23 -12.08 -22.85
CA GLU A 166 2.78 -11.02 -21.93
C GLU A 166 1.42 -11.35 -21.27
N GLN A 167 0.51 -12.04 -21.96
CA GLN A 167 -0.81 -12.35 -21.39
C GLN A 167 -0.71 -13.38 -20.26
N ASP A 168 0.21 -14.33 -20.37
CA ASP A 168 0.45 -15.34 -19.34
C ASP A 168 0.84 -14.72 -17.99
N TYR A 169 1.61 -13.62 -18.03
CA TYR A 169 1.97 -12.84 -16.84
C TYR A 169 0.75 -12.22 -16.15
N TYR A 170 -0.18 -11.63 -16.91
CA TYR A 170 -1.39 -11.01 -16.34
C TYR A 170 -2.45 -12.02 -15.95
N ARG A 171 -2.42 -13.23 -16.53
CA ARG A 171 -3.24 -14.38 -16.11
C ARG A 171 -2.68 -15.06 -14.86
N GLY A 172 -1.47 -14.70 -14.43
CA GLY A 172 -0.82 -15.26 -13.24
C GLY A 172 -0.25 -16.66 -13.46
N LEU A 173 0.10 -17.01 -14.69
CA LEU A 173 0.69 -18.32 -15.03
C LEU A 173 2.20 -18.38 -14.74
N VAL A 174 2.87 -17.22 -14.66
CA VAL A 174 4.27 -17.12 -14.24
C VAL A 174 4.33 -16.90 -12.72
N THR A 175 4.87 -17.87 -12.00
CA THR A 175 4.89 -17.89 -10.53
C THR A 175 6.27 -17.74 -9.91
N GLU A 176 7.33 -17.83 -10.70
CA GLU A 176 8.72 -17.71 -10.26
C GLU A 176 9.62 -17.33 -11.46
N ALA A 177 10.85 -16.94 -11.17
CA ALA A 177 11.85 -16.74 -12.22
C ALA A 177 12.26 -18.09 -12.83
N ALA A 178 12.40 -18.13 -14.15
CA ALA A 178 12.88 -19.34 -14.81
C ALA A 178 14.29 -19.73 -14.34
N PRO A 179 14.63 -21.04 -14.28
CA PRO A 179 15.96 -21.47 -13.90
C PRO A 179 17.04 -20.87 -14.81
N GLY A 180 18.02 -20.20 -14.22
CA GLY A 180 19.11 -19.55 -14.95
C GLY A 180 18.79 -18.15 -15.49
N THR A 181 17.65 -17.56 -15.15
CA THR A 181 17.39 -16.13 -15.40
C THR A 181 18.44 -15.29 -14.68
N VAL A 182 19.06 -14.37 -15.42
CA VAL A 182 20.06 -13.43 -14.92
C VAL A 182 19.63 -12.01 -15.22
N ARG A 183 20.02 -11.07 -14.35
CA ARG A 183 19.80 -9.64 -14.58
C ARG A 183 20.59 -9.19 -15.81
N GLN A 184 19.91 -8.48 -16.70
CA GLN A 184 20.47 -7.82 -17.86
C GLN A 184 21.11 -6.49 -17.47
N ALA A 185 22.02 -5.99 -18.30
CA ALA A 185 22.60 -4.67 -18.10
C ALA A 185 21.60 -3.57 -18.47
N ALA A 186 21.37 -2.63 -17.56
CA ALA A 186 20.48 -1.49 -17.77
C ALA A 186 21.17 -0.36 -18.56
N VAL A 187 21.28 -0.52 -19.87
CA VAL A 187 21.92 0.47 -20.76
C VAL A 187 21.22 1.84 -20.66
N SER A 188 19.89 1.85 -20.53
CA SER A 188 19.10 3.08 -20.34
C SER A 188 19.41 3.83 -19.04
N LYS A 189 19.93 3.14 -18.02
CA LYS A 189 20.42 3.73 -16.75
C LYS A 189 21.91 4.06 -16.79
N GLY A 190 22.58 3.88 -17.93
CA GLY A 190 24.01 4.13 -18.08
C GLY A 190 24.90 3.06 -17.42
N GLU A 191 24.34 1.90 -17.06
CA GLU A 191 25.16 0.76 -16.62
C GLU A 191 25.98 0.25 -17.81
N PRO A 192 27.29 -0.03 -17.62
CA PRO A 192 28.10 -0.65 -18.67
C PRO A 192 27.50 -2.02 -19.02
N ALA A 193 27.54 -2.40 -20.30
CA ALA A 193 27.14 -3.74 -20.73
C ALA A 193 28.16 -4.76 -20.22
N VAL A 194 27.96 -5.29 -19.01
CA VAL A 194 28.81 -6.32 -18.41
C VAL A 194 27.96 -7.55 -18.13
N VAL A 195 28.35 -8.67 -18.73
CA VAL A 195 27.75 -9.99 -18.56
C VAL A 195 28.38 -10.69 -17.35
N ASP A 196 28.11 -10.20 -16.15
CA ASP A 196 28.45 -10.95 -14.94
C ASP A 196 27.28 -11.91 -14.63
N SER A 197 27.35 -13.08 -15.23
CA SER A 197 26.43 -14.20 -15.03
C SER A 197 26.77 -14.93 -13.73
N GLU A 198 26.43 -14.37 -12.58
CA GLU A 198 26.31 -15.17 -11.36
C GLU A 198 24.85 -15.65 -11.21
N PRO A 199 24.58 -16.97 -11.37
CA PRO A 199 23.26 -17.50 -11.10
C PRO A 199 22.94 -17.34 -9.61
N VAL A 200 21.69 -17.00 -9.31
CA VAL A 200 21.22 -16.81 -7.94
C VAL A 200 21.48 -18.07 -7.11
N ALA A 201 22.45 -17.98 -6.18
CA ALA A 201 22.59 -18.88 -5.05
C ALA A 201 21.51 -18.54 -3.99
N PRO A 202 21.04 -19.51 -3.18
CA PRO A 202 20.00 -19.27 -2.19
C PRO A 202 20.45 -18.20 -1.18
N ALA A 203 19.69 -17.11 -1.08
CA ALA A 203 20.04 -15.98 -0.23
C ALA A 203 19.69 -16.26 1.22
N GLU A 204 20.71 -16.47 2.06
CA GLU A 204 20.58 -16.37 3.51
C GLU A 204 20.54 -14.88 3.92
N GLY A 205 19.43 -14.45 4.52
CA GLY A 205 19.40 -13.25 5.38
C GLY A 205 18.96 -11.93 4.73
N ALA A 206 17.66 -11.79 4.47
CA ALA A 206 16.98 -10.50 4.45
C ALA A 206 16.12 -10.35 5.72
N PRO A 207 16.00 -9.16 6.33
CA PRO A 207 15.10 -8.97 7.47
C PRO A 207 13.66 -9.20 7.01
N ALA A 208 12.98 -10.10 7.72
CA ALA A 208 11.63 -10.53 7.38
C ALA A 208 10.67 -9.33 7.23
N ALA A 209 10.05 -9.23 6.06
CA ALA A 209 8.79 -8.50 5.93
C ALA A 209 7.80 -9.04 6.98
N PRO A 210 7.08 -8.19 7.72
CA PRO A 210 6.10 -8.68 8.67
C PRO A 210 5.05 -9.51 7.92
N ALA A 211 4.86 -10.74 8.37
CA ALA A 211 3.88 -11.67 7.81
C ALA A 211 2.50 -11.00 7.71
N PRO A 212 1.71 -11.28 6.65
CA PRO A 212 0.35 -10.78 6.58
C PRO A 212 -0.42 -11.30 7.80
N ALA A 213 -0.96 -10.39 8.61
CA ALA A 213 -1.79 -10.73 9.74
C ALA A 213 -2.92 -11.65 9.24
N ALA A 214 -2.94 -12.89 9.73
CA ALA A 214 -4.00 -13.85 9.45
C ALA A 214 -5.34 -13.19 9.77
N SER A 215 -6.19 -13.05 8.75
CA SER A 215 -7.58 -12.66 8.97
C SER A 215 -8.27 -13.75 9.79
N PRO A 216 -8.88 -13.46 10.94
CA PRO A 216 -9.63 -14.46 11.66
C PRO A 216 -10.83 -14.86 10.80
N ALA A 217 -10.90 -16.17 10.51
CA ALA A 217 -12.04 -16.82 9.89
C ALA A 217 -13.33 -16.40 10.60
N ALA A 218 -14.34 -16.03 9.81
CA ALA A 218 -15.68 -15.79 10.30
C ALA A 218 -16.20 -17.04 11.01
N SER A 219 -16.29 -17.01 12.35
CA SER A 219 -16.99 -18.02 13.11
C SER A 219 -18.49 -17.82 12.90
N ALA A 220 -19.11 -18.75 12.16
CA ALA A 220 -20.55 -18.93 12.15
C ALA A 220 -21.03 -19.30 13.56
N GLY A 221 -21.55 -18.31 14.29
CA GLY A 221 -22.24 -18.50 15.55
C GLY A 221 -23.75 -18.49 15.33
N SER A 222 -24.32 -19.68 15.12
CA SER A 222 -25.77 -19.91 15.21
C SER A 222 -26.22 -19.72 16.66
N ALA A 223 -26.99 -18.67 16.93
CA ALA A 223 -27.75 -18.52 18.17
C ALA A 223 -29.23 -18.36 17.81
N ALA A 224 -29.96 -19.48 17.90
CA ALA A 224 -31.41 -19.51 17.89
C ALA A 224 -31.95 -18.71 19.09
N LYS A 225 -32.81 -17.73 18.83
CA LYS A 225 -33.60 -17.05 19.87
C LYS A 225 -34.87 -17.87 20.13
N PRO A 226 -35.20 -18.27 21.37
CA PRO A 226 -36.52 -18.78 21.69
C PRO A 226 -37.53 -17.62 21.70
N GLY A 227 -38.76 -17.96 21.31
CA GLY A 227 -39.83 -17.02 21.01
C GLY A 227 -40.28 -16.16 22.18
N GLN A 228 -40.90 -15.04 21.83
CA GLN A 228 -41.79 -14.32 22.71
C GLN A 228 -43.09 -14.04 21.95
N GLU A 229 -44.14 -14.67 22.46
CA GLU A 229 -45.54 -14.49 22.10
C GLU A 229 -45.96 -13.01 22.28
N GLY A 230 -46.95 -12.61 21.50
CA GLY A 230 -47.32 -11.21 21.33
C GLY A 230 -48.12 -10.57 22.46
N GLN A 231 -48.45 -9.30 22.20
CA GLN A 231 -49.60 -8.55 22.70
C GLN A 231 -49.56 -7.14 22.09
N GLY A 232 -50.66 -6.71 21.47
CA GLY A 232 -50.94 -5.30 21.11
C GLY A 232 -50.86 -4.98 19.64
#